data_AF-A2GS72-F1
#
_entry.id   AF-A2GS72-F1
#
_cell.length_a   1.000
_cell.length_b   1.000
_cell.length_c   1.000
_cell.angle_alpha   90.00
_cell.angle_beta   90.00
_cell.angle_gamma   90.00
#
_symmetry.space_group_name_H-M   'P 1'
#
loop_
_entity.id
_entity.type
_entity.pdbx_description
1 polymer ?
#
loop_
_entity_poly.entity_id
_entity_poly.type
_entity_poly.pdbx_seq_one_letter_code
_entity_poly.pdbx_strand_id
1 'polypeptide(L)'
;MKSIPPANLCTTDFLIGDLKAPQYAAGLTPKELQYAANMILAQNAGALVLFDQVSKESKKIHAFLSAFLTETPIEKLRNAEQNSPLFYLLEFACAFYYNSGNYLGFGDTKFVPRLTKEQLREIVKENAHVSKLLDECIEDIYDVSGPKSQLGFNPDGCTVYYQPDDFTQSEAEGIDQ
;
A
#
# COMPACT_ATOMS: atom_id res chain seq x y z
N MET A 1 20.13 6.27 8.42
CA MET A 1 19.17 5.15 8.40
C MET A 1 19.56 4.15 9.47
N LYS A 2 18.68 3.83 10.43
CA LYS A 2 18.71 2.46 10.97
C LYS A 2 18.57 1.55 9.74
N SER A 3 19.45 0.58 9.56
CA SER A 3 19.42 -0.26 8.37
C SER A 3 18.08 -0.99 8.32
N ILE A 4 17.22 -0.63 7.36
CA ILE A 4 15.98 -1.39 7.10
C ILE A 4 16.42 -2.80 6.75
N PRO A 5 15.89 -3.85 7.40
CA PRO A 5 16.24 -5.21 7.06
C PRO A 5 15.97 -5.48 5.58
N PRO A 6 16.82 -6.24 4.86
CA PRO A 6 16.59 -6.52 3.45
C PRO A 6 15.22 -7.14 3.14
N ALA A 7 14.66 -7.93 4.08
CA ALA A 7 13.34 -8.54 3.97
C ALA A 7 12.19 -7.52 3.98
N ASN A 8 12.40 -6.34 4.56
CA ASN A 8 11.40 -5.27 4.61
C ASN A 8 11.58 -4.24 3.49
N LEU A 9 12.51 -4.43 2.56
CA LEU A 9 12.61 -3.58 1.38
C LEU A 9 11.59 -4.05 0.35
N CYS A 10 10.76 -3.13 -0.15
CA CYS A 10 9.83 -3.38 -1.25
C CYS A 10 10.57 -4.07 -2.39
N THR A 11 10.08 -5.22 -2.84
CA THR A 11 10.61 -5.88 -4.03
C THR A 11 10.45 -4.95 -5.23
N THR A 12 11.35 -5.08 -6.19
CA THR A 12 11.33 -4.30 -7.44
C THR A 12 11.33 -5.25 -8.62
N ASP A 13 11.01 -4.71 -9.79
CA ASP A 13 11.03 -5.45 -11.05
C ASP A 13 10.01 -6.62 -11.02
N PHE A 14 8.84 -6.36 -10.42
CA PHE A 14 7.76 -7.33 -10.38
C PHE A 14 7.35 -7.76 -11.79
N LEU A 15 7.00 -9.03 -11.94
CA LEU A 15 6.33 -9.51 -13.14
C LEU A 15 4.90 -8.97 -13.14
N ILE A 16 4.63 -7.97 -13.97
CA ILE A 16 3.30 -7.36 -14.12
C ILE A 16 2.55 -8.06 -15.25
N GLY A 17 1.42 -8.68 -14.92
CA GLY A 17 0.48 -9.25 -15.88
C GLY A 17 -0.73 -8.34 -16.08
N ASP A 18 -1.02 -7.97 -17.32
CA ASP A 18 -2.29 -7.30 -17.66
C ASP A 18 -3.37 -8.36 -17.88
N LEU A 19 -4.43 -8.33 -17.07
CA LEU A 19 -5.55 -9.26 -17.15
C LEU A 19 -6.34 -9.16 -18.48
N LYS A 20 -6.14 -8.10 -19.27
CA LYS A 20 -6.83 -7.84 -20.54
C LYS A 20 -8.36 -7.95 -20.44
N ALA A 21 -8.93 -7.71 -19.25
CA ALA A 21 -10.36 -7.83 -18.98
C ALA A 21 -11.27 -7.09 -20.00
N PRO A 22 -10.90 -5.91 -20.54
CA PRO A 22 -11.72 -5.22 -21.53
C PRO A 22 -12.01 -6.03 -22.81
N GLN A 23 -11.18 -7.01 -23.17
CA GLN A 23 -11.41 -7.82 -24.38
C GLN A 23 -12.69 -8.67 -24.31
N TYR A 24 -13.17 -8.97 -23.09
CA TYR A 24 -14.40 -9.72 -22.87
C TYR A 24 -15.64 -8.82 -22.80
N ALA A 25 -15.47 -7.50 -22.65
CA ALA A 25 -16.58 -6.56 -22.55
C ALA A 25 -17.45 -6.53 -23.83
N ALA A 26 -16.85 -6.78 -25.00
CA ALA A 26 -17.57 -6.82 -26.28
C ALA A 26 -18.60 -7.96 -26.38
N GLY A 27 -18.47 -9.01 -25.56
CA GLY A 27 -19.40 -10.13 -25.52
C GLY A 27 -20.61 -9.91 -24.60
N LEU A 28 -20.63 -8.82 -23.83
CA LEU A 28 -21.68 -8.54 -22.85
C LEU A 28 -22.82 -7.74 -23.49
N THR A 29 -24.05 -8.06 -23.12
CA THR A 29 -25.20 -7.18 -23.39
C THR A 29 -25.06 -5.87 -22.60
N PRO A 30 -25.76 -4.79 -23.00
CA PRO A 30 -25.73 -3.53 -22.24
C PRO A 30 -26.11 -3.69 -20.76
N LYS A 31 -27.05 -4.59 -20.44
CA LYS A 31 -27.48 -4.86 -19.07
C LYS A 31 -26.39 -5.59 -18.26
N GLU A 32 -25.74 -6.59 -18.84
CA GLU A 32 -24.64 -7.31 -18.18
C GLU A 32 -23.43 -6.42 -17.97
N LEU A 33 -23.12 -5.56 -18.95
CA LEU A 33 -22.04 -4.57 -18.83
C LEU A 33 -22.31 -3.59 -17.68
N GLN A 34 -23.54 -3.08 -17.57
CA GLN A 34 -23.94 -2.21 -16.47
C GLN A 34 -23.88 -2.93 -15.12
N TYR A 35 -24.33 -4.18 -15.05
CA TYR A 35 -24.22 -5.00 -13.85
C TYR A 35 -22.76 -5.18 -13.42
N ALA A 36 -21.88 -5.58 -14.34
CA ALA A 36 -20.46 -5.75 -14.09
C ALA A 36 -19.80 -4.44 -13.62
N ALA A 37 -20.12 -3.32 -14.27
CA ALA A 37 -19.62 -2.00 -13.86
C ALA A 37 -20.03 -1.65 -12.42
N ASN A 38 -21.30 -1.86 -12.05
CA ASN A 38 -21.78 -1.62 -10.69
C ASN A 38 -21.08 -2.52 -9.66
N MET A 39 -20.85 -3.80 -9.99
CA MET A 39 -20.12 -4.72 -9.11
C MET A 39 -18.67 -4.29 -8.91
N ILE A 40 -17.98 -3.85 -9.97
CA ILE A 40 -16.61 -3.33 -9.89
C ILE A 40 -16.55 -2.07 -9.03
N LEU A 41 -17.50 -1.14 -9.20
CA LEU A 41 -17.58 0.06 -8.37
C LEU A 41 -17.81 -0.29 -6.90
N ALA A 42 -18.72 -1.22 -6.61
CA ALA A 42 -18.97 -1.68 -5.24
C ALA A 42 -17.74 -2.34 -4.61
N GLN A 43 -17.02 -3.19 -5.36
CA GLN A 43 -15.78 -3.81 -4.90
C GLN A 43 -14.70 -2.77 -4.57
N ASN A 44 -14.48 -1.79 -5.46
CA ASN A 44 -13.48 -0.74 -5.23
C ASN A 44 -13.85 0.18 -4.06
N ALA A 45 -15.15 0.44 -3.84
CA ALA A 45 -15.59 1.19 -2.66
C ALA A 45 -15.24 0.48 -1.34
N GLY A 46 -15.17 -0.85 -1.35
CA GLY A 46 -14.73 -1.67 -0.21
C GLY A 46 -13.24 -1.59 0.11
N ALA A 47 -12.39 -1.08 -0.79
CA ALA A 47 -10.94 -1.05 -0.59
C ALA A 47 -10.51 -0.28 0.67
N LEU A 48 -11.27 0.75 1.06
CA LEU A 48 -11.00 1.52 2.28
C LEU A 48 -11.11 0.67 3.56
N VAL A 49 -11.96 -0.35 3.56
CA VAL A 49 -12.08 -1.30 4.69
C VAL A 49 -10.83 -2.17 4.76
N LEU A 50 -10.32 -2.63 3.62
CA LEU A 50 -9.07 -3.43 3.58
C LEU A 50 -7.89 -2.62 4.12
N PHE A 51 -7.78 -1.34 3.76
CA PHE A 51 -6.73 -0.49 4.32
C PHE A 51 -6.80 -0.40 5.85
N ASP A 52 -8.00 -0.26 6.44
CA ASP A 52 -8.17 -0.27 7.90
C ASP A 52 -7.80 -1.62 8.54
N GLN A 53 -7.95 -2.72 7.80
CA GLN A 53 -7.70 -4.08 8.26
C GLN A 53 -6.22 -4.51 8.12
N VAL A 54 -5.41 -3.77 7.36
CA VAL A 54 -3.98 -4.04 7.22
C VAL A 54 -3.17 -3.29 8.28
N SER A 55 -3.33 -1.96 8.37
CA SER A 55 -2.56 -1.15 9.32
C SER A 55 -3.18 0.21 9.58
N LYS A 56 -2.85 0.82 10.72
CA LYS A 56 -3.39 2.14 11.11
C LYS A 56 -2.99 3.25 10.12
N GLU A 57 -1.85 3.10 9.47
CA GLU A 57 -1.29 4.05 8.53
C GLU A 57 -1.76 3.85 7.08
N SER A 58 -2.31 2.68 6.71
CA SER A 58 -2.60 2.33 5.31
C SER A 58 -3.52 3.34 4.62
N LYS A 59 -4.56 3.86 5.28
CA LYS A 59 -5.43 4.90 4.69
C LYS A 59 -4.70 6.20 4.40
N LYS A 60 -3.77 6.61 5.28
CA LYS A 60 -2.97 7.83 5.07
C LYS A 60 -2.00 7.64 3.90
N ILE A 61 -1.39 6.46 3.82
CA ILE A 61 -0.53 6.08 2.69
C ILE A 61 -1.35 6.08 1.39
N HIS A 62 -2.56 5.53 1.38
CA HIS A 62 -3.45 5.60 0.22
C HIS A 62 -3.77 7.05 -0.17
N ALA A 63 -4.11 7.92 0.78
CA ALA A 63 -4.39 9.33 0.50
C ALA A 63 -3.18 10.02 -0.15
N PHE A 64 -1.98 9.81 0.40
CA PHE A 64 -0.72 10.29 -0.17
C PHE A 64 -0.48 9.75 -1.59
N LEU A 65 -0.51 8.43 -1.78
CA LEU A 65 -0.20 7.79 -3.06
C LEU A 65 -1.24 8.13 -4.13
N SER A 66 -2.53 8.16 -3.78
CA SER A 66 -3.59 8.55 -4.69
C SER A 66 -3.38 9.97 -5.18
N ALA A 67 -3.16 10.93 -4.27
CA ALA A 67 -2.89 12.32 -4.63
C ALA A 67 -1.62 12.45 -5.47
N PHE A 68 -0.53 11.77 -5.08
CA PHE A 68 0.72 11.74 -5.84
C PHE A 68 0.52 11.27 -7.28
N LEU A 69 -0.19 10.14 -7.48
CA LEU A 69 -0.42 9.58 -8.81
C LEU A 69 -1.37 10.42 -9.66
N THR A 70 -2.37 11.07 -9.06
CA THR A 70 -3.35 11.88 -9.82
C THR A 70 -2.88 13.30 -10.09
N GLU A 71 -2.04 13.87 -9.23
CA GLU A 71 -1.60 15.26 -9.34
C GLU A 71 -0.20 15.40 -9.95
N THR A 72 0.53 14.30 -10.12
CA THR A 72 1.80 14.31 -10.87
C THR A 72 1.51 14.15 -12.35
N PRO A 73 2.10 14.98 -13.24
CA PRO A 73 1.95 14.80 -14.69
C PRO A 73 2.30 13.38 -15.12
N ILE A 74 1.38 12.72 -15.83
CA ILE A 74 1.53 11.31 -16.22
C ILE A 74 2.82 11.04 -17.01
N GLU A 75 3.28 12.01 -17.80
CA GLU A 75 4.54 11.91 -18.55
C GLU A 75 5.77 11.85 -17.63
N LYS A 76 5.75 12.52 -16.47
CA LYS A 76 6.82 12.38 -15.47
C LYS A 76 6.83 10.96 -14.88
N LEU A 77 5.66 10.39 -14.63
CA LEU A 77 5.54 9.03 -14.09
C LEU A 77 5.99 7.98 -15.11
N ARG A 78 5.57 8.12 -16.38
CA ARG A 78 5.94 7.20 -17.48
C ARG A 78 7.42 7.20 -17.81
N ASN A 79 8.08 8.35 -17.66
CA ASN A 79 9.50 8.52 -17.96
C ASN A 79 10.39 8.33 -16.72
N ALA A 80 9.89 7.71 -15.65
CA ALA A 80 10.71 7.39 -14.49
C ALA A 80 11.85 6.43 -14.87
N GLU A 81 13.10 6.88 -14.70
CA GLU A 81 14.27 6.07 -14.99
C GLU A 81 14.34 4.86 -14.05
N GLN A 82 14.67 3.68 -14.58
CA GLN A 82 14.79 2.46 -13.77
C GLN A 82 15.82 2.66 -12.65
N ASN A 83 15.52 2.14 -11.46
CA ASN A 83 16.32 2.31 -10.23
C ASN A 83 16.49 3.76 -9.73
N SER A 84 15.75 4.72 -10.29
CA SER A 84 15.66 6.07 -9.72
C SER A 84 14.77 6.12 -8.47
N PRO A 85 14.88 7.17 -7.63
CA PRO A 85 13.94 7.35 -6.52
C PRO A 85 12.48 7.38 -6.95
N LEU A 86 12.17 8.02 -8.09
CA LEU A 86 10.81 8.07 -8.62
C LEU A 86 10.32 6.66 -9.02
N PHE A 87 11.17 5.87 -9.65
CA PHE A 87 10.88 4.47 -9.98
C PHE A 87 10.59 3.65 -8.71
N TYR A 88 11.40 3.78 -7.66
CA TYR A 88 11.15 3.05 -6.41
C TYR A 88 9.87 3.48 -5.68
N LEU A 89 9.47 4.75 -5.80
CA LEU A 89 8.17 5.21 -5.31
C LEU A 89 7.01 4.60 -6.11
N LEU A 90 7.16 4.47 -7.43
CA LEU A 90 6.17 3.81 -8.29
C LEU A 90 6.06 2.31 -7.99
N GLU A 91 7.18 1.61 -7.82
CA GLU A 91 7.20 0.20 -7.41
C GLU A 91 6.50 0.01 -6.05
N PHE A 92 6.75 0.90 -5.09
CA PHE A 92 6.06 0.88 -3.81
C PHE A 92 4.56 1.14 -3.94
N ALA A 93 4.15 2.08 -4.78
CA ALA A 93 2.72 2.35 -5.03
C ALA A 93 2.04 1.13 -5.67
N CYS A 94 2.69 0.48 -6.64
CA CYS A 94 2.22 -0.76 -7.25
C CYS A 94 2.06 -1.86 -6.19
N ALA A 95 3.07 -2.09 -5.36
CA ALA A 95 3.02 -3.10 -4.30
C ALA A 95 1.93 -2.78 -3.26
N PHE A 96 1.76 -1.50 -2.89
CA PHE A 96 0.71 -1.06 -1.96
C PHE A 96 -0.68 -1.39 -2.47
N TYR A 97 -0.98 -1.04 -3.73
CA TYR A 97 -2.30 -1.31 -4.30
C TYR A 97 -2.52 -2.79 -4.61
N TYR A 98 -1.48 -3.53 -4.99
CA TYR A 98 -1.56 -4.98 -5.18
C TYR A 98 -1.91 -5.71 -3.88
N ASN A 99 -1.32 -5.30 -2.76
CA ASN A 99 -1.56 -5.93 -1.45
C ASN A 99 -2.70 -5.27 -0.64
N SER A 100 -3.34 -4.23 -1.17
CA SER A 100 -4.33 -3.42 -0.43
C SER A 100 -3.81 -2.89 0.92
N GLY A 101 -2.54 -2.48 0.98
CA GLY A 101 -1.89 -2.00 2.20
C GLY A 101 -0.38 -2.09 2.14
N ASN A 102 0.31 -1.73 3.23
CA ASN A 102 1.78 -1.67 3.32
C ASN A 102 2.44 -2.95 3.89
N TYR A 103 1.74 -4.08 3.84
CA TYR A 103 2.23 -5.41 4.18
C TYR A 103 1.97 -6.37 3.02
N LEU A 104 2.88 -7.33 2.80
CA LEU A 104 2.69 -8.34 1.74
C LEU A 104 1.53 -9.26 2.11
N GLY A 105 0.55 -9.40 1.22
CA GLY A 105 -0.57 -10.34 1.42
C GLY A 105 -0.13 -11.81 1.41
N PHE A 106 1.07 -12.10 0.89
CA PHE A 106 1.74 -13.38 1.08
C PHE A 106 3.01 -13.17 1.90
N GLY A 107 3.02 -13.68 3.13
CA GLY A 107 4.16 -13.60 4.05
C GLY A 107 4.08 -12.47 5.06
N ASP A 108 3.00 -11.67 5.06
CA ASP A 108 2.61 -10.75 6.13
C ASP A 108 3.70 -9.76 6.57
N THR A 109 4.68 -9.50 5.72
CA THR A 109 5.86 -8.70 6.05
C THR A 109 5.64 -7.25 5.62
N LYS A 110 5.96 -6.29 6.48
CA LYS A 110 5.92 -4.87 6.11
C LYS A 110 6.96 -4.57 5.04
N PHE A 111 6.60 -3.81 4.02
CA PHE A 111 7.55 -3.38 3.00
C PHE A 111 7.70 -1.86 2.94
N VAL A 112 8.94 -1.42 2.75
CA VAL A 112 9.38 -0.02 2.77
C VAL A 112 9.97 0.32 1.39
N PRO A 113 9.66 1.49 0.81
CA PRO A 113 10.16 1.82 -0.52
C PRO A 113 11.69 1.97 -0.54
N ARG A 114 12.34 1.63 -1.66
CA ARG A 114 13.81 1.62 -1.80
C ARG A 114 14.44 3.00 -2.05
N LEU A 115 13.95 4.02 -1.35
CA LEU A 115 14.48 5.38 -1.38
C LEU A 115 14.48 5.96 0.03
N THR A 116 15.30 6.97 0.30
CA THR A 116 15.31 7.64 1.60
C THR A 116 14.10 8.54 1.80
N LYS A 117 13.78 8.88 3.05
CA LYS A 117 12.74 9.88 3.37
C LYS A 117 13.01 11.21 2.68
N GLU A 118 14.28 11.62 2.63
CA GLU A 118 14.72 12.86 1.99
C GLU A 118 14.52 12.81 0.47
N GLN A 119 14.85 11.69 -0.18
CA GLN A 119 14.57 11.48 -1.60
C GLN A 119 13.06 11.50 -1.89
N LEU A 120 12.26 10.89 -1.02
CA LEU A 120 10.80 10.89 -1.15
C LEU A 120 10.22 12.31 -1.03
N ARG A 121 10.69 13.10 -0.06
CA ARG A 121 10.33 14.51 0.10
C ARG A 121 10.71 15.35 -1.12
N GLU A 122 11.91 15.13 -1.63
CA GLU A 122 12.42 15.83 -2.82
C GLU A 122 11.54 15.57 -4.06
N ILE A 123 11.03 14.35 -4.24
CA ILE A 123 10.14 14.01 -5.38
C ILE A 123 8.86 14.86 -5.38
N VAL A 124 8.30 15.12 -4.20
CA VAL A 124 6.97 15.73 -4.03
C VAL A 124 6.99 17.21 -3.69
N LYS A 125 8.17 17.79 -3.45
CA LYS A 125 8.36 19.15 -2.91
C LYS A 125 7.62 20.27 -3.65
N GLU A 126 7.44 20.12 -4.97
CA GLU A 126 6.80 21.13 -5.82
C GLU A 126 5.26 21.09 -5.71
N ASN A 127 4.71 20.04 -5.09
CA ASN A 127 3.28 19.92 -4.82
C ASN A 127 3.04 19.98 -3.31
N ALA A 128 2.54 21.13 -2.84
CA ALA A 128 2.29 21.38 -1.42
C ALA A 128 1.22 20.46 -0.82
N HIS A 129 0.20 20.08 -1.60
CA HIS A 129 -0.85 19.18 -1.13
C HIS A 129 -0.31 17.76 -0.91
N VAL A 130 0.38 17.21 -1.90
CA VAL A 130 1.01 15.89 -1.82
C VAL A 130 2.09 15.85 -0.73
N SER A 131 2.89 16.92 -0.60
CA SER A 131 3.89 17.04 0.47
C SER A 131 3.26 16.98 1.86
N LYS A 132 2.14 17.69 2.07
CA LYS A 132 1.40 17.66 3.33
C LYS A 132 0.87 16.26 3.65
N LEU A 133 0.30 15.55 2.67
CA LEU A 133 -0.17 14.18 2.86
C LEU A 133 0.97 13.22 3.19
N LEU A 134 2.14 13.38 2.55
CA LEU A 134 3.33 12.60 2.87
C LEU A 134 3.76 12.81 4.33
N ASP A 135 3.74 14.05 4.83
CA ASP A 135 4.11 14.35 6.23
C ASP A 135 3.28 13.57 7.25
N GLU A 136 2.03 13.24 6.93
CA GLU A 136 1.12 12.52 7.82
C GLU A 136 1.44 11.03 7.97
N CYS A 137 2.24 10.44 7.06
CA CYS A 137 2.52 9.01 7.04
C CYS A 137 3.99 8.62 6.80
N ILE A 138 4.89 9.56 6.50
CA ILE A 138 6.28 9.24 6.15
C ILE A 138 7.06 8.54 7.28
N GLU A 139 6.76 8.85 8.54
CA GLU A 139 7.39 8.12 9.65
C GLU A 139 6.90 6.68 9.68
N ASP A 140 5.59 6.46 9.52
CA ASP A 140 4.98 5.13 9.54
C ASP A 140 5.42 4.27 8.36
N ILE A 141 5.59 4.84 7.16
CA ILE A 141 6.08 4.11 5.97
C ILE A 141 7.42 3.42 6.26
N TYR A 142 8.30 4.06 7.02
CA TYR A 142 9.66 3.59 7.29
C TYR A 142 9.81 2.92 8.66
N ASP A 143 8.75 2.85 9.46
CA ASP A 143 8.77 2.23 10.78
C ASP A 143 8.60 0.71 10.69
N VAL A 144 9.73 0.01 10.80
CA VAL A 144 9.82 -1.46 10.88
C VAL A 144 10.29 -1.91 12.26
N SER A 145 10.02 -1.12 13.31
CA SER A 145 10.46 -1.45 14.66
C SER A 145 9.59 -2.54 15.31
N GLY A 146 10.27 -3.51 15.94
CA GLY A 146 9.64 -4.58 16.73
C GLY A 146 8.45 -5.25 16.01
N PRO A 147 7.25 -5.25 16.61
CA PRO A 147 6.08 -5.93 16.07
C PRO A 147 5.60 -5.36 14.73
N LYS A 148 5.95 -4.11 14.37
CA LYS A 148 5.53 -3.50 13.10
C LYS A 148 6.26 -4.04 11.87
N SER A 149 7.24 -4.93 12.05
CA SER A 149 7.96 -5.53 10.92
C SER A 149 7.13 -6.59 10.19
N GLN A 150 6.09 -7.15 10.82
CA GLN A 150 5.22 -8.18 10.27
C GLN A 150 3.82 -8.15 10.91
N LEU A 151 2.80 -8.63 10.21
CA LEU A 151 1.48 -8.82 10.81
C LEU A 151 1.49 -10.03 11.76
N GLY A 152 0.69 -9.95 12.83
CA GLY A 152 0.59 -11.00 13.83
C GLY A 152 0.14 -10.46 15.18
N PHE A 153 0.22 -11.29 16.20
CA PHE A 153 -0.02 -10.89 17.59
C PHE A 153 1.27 -10.37 18.24
N ASN A 154 1.11 -9.52 19.25
CA ASN A 154 2.23 -9.06 20.06
C ASN A 154 2.88 -10.27 20.80
N PRO A 155 4.21 -10.30 20.99
CA PRO A 155 5.22 -9.30 20.61
C PRO A 155 5.82 -9.48 19.21
N ASP A 156 5.48 -10.58 18.53
CA ASP A 156 6.16 -10.97 17.30
C ASP A 156 5.66 -10.19 16.07
N GLY A 157 4.39 -9.76 16.08
CA GLY A 157 3.79 -8.97 15.01
C GLY A 157 2.81 -7.93 15.52
N CYS A 158 2.20 -7.19 14.61
CA CYS A 158 1.13 -6.25 14.91
C CYS A 158 -0.15 -6.56 14.15
N THR A 159 -1.29 -6.20 14.73
CA THR A 159 -2.60 -6.38 14.12
C THR A 159 -3.50 -5.22 14.48
N VAL A 160 -4.39 -4.88 13.55
CA VAL A 160 -5.45 -3.88 13.73
C VAL A 160 -6.83 -4.51 13.93
N TYR A 161 -6.90 -5.84 13.89
CA TYR A 161 -8.12 -6.60 14.20
C TYR A 161 -8.46 -6.58 15.69
N TYR A 162 -7.44 -6.43 16.54
CA TYR A 162 -7.56 -6.43 17.98
C TYR A 162 -7.02 -5.13 18.57
N GLN A 163 -7.54 -4.76 19.73
CA GLN A 163 -7.05 -3.68 20.56
C GLN A 163 -6.96 -4.18 22.00
N PRO A 164 -5.99 -3.72 22.81
CA PRO A 164 -4.95 -2.72 22.51
C PRO A 164 -3.84 -3.22 21.54
N ASP A 165 -2.87 -2.38 21.18
CA ASP A 165 -1.80 -2.73 20.21
C ASP A 165 -0.84 -3.82 20.70
N ASP A 166 -0.82 -4.08 22.01
CA ASP A 166 -0.08 -5.17 22.65
C ASP A 166 -0.91 -6.43 22.86
N PHE A 167 -2.07 -6.55 22.20
CA PHE A 167 -2.92 -7.74 22.25
C PHE A 167 -2.17 -9.00 21.79
N THR A 168 -2.24 -10.03 22.61
CA THR A 168 -1.47 -11.27 22.49
C THR A 168 -2.31 -12.41 21.92
N GLN A 169 -1.63 -13.45 21.42
CA GLN A 169 -2.30 -14.66 20.95
C GLN A 169 -3.09 -15.37 22.08
N SER A 170 -2.55 -15.37 23.30
CA SER A 170 -3.22 -15.99 24.46
C SER A 170 -4.56 -15.29 24.79
N GLU A 171 -4.63 -13.97 24.63
CA GLU A 171 -5.88 -13.22 24.80
C GLU A 171 -6.89 -13.55 23.69
N ALA A 172 -6.44 -13.73 22.44
CA ALA A 172 -7.29 -14.18 21.34
C ALA A 172 -7.92 -15.55 21.65
N GLU A 173 -7.09 -16.52 22.05
CA GLU A 173 -7.50 -17.88 22.41
C GLU A 173 -8.43 -17.91 23.63
N GLY A 174 -8.38 -16.90 24.50
CA GLY A 174 -9.30 -16.74 25.62
C GLY A 174 -10.68 -16.21 25.25
N ILE A 175 -10.81 -15.48 24.13
CA ILE A 175 -12.10 -14.95 23.63
C ILE A 175 -12.87 -16.00 22.83
N ASP A 176 -12.16 -16.88 22.12
CA ASP A 176 -12.76 -17.89 21.24
C ASP A 176 -13.34 -19.13 21.98
N GLN A 177 -13.25 -19.15 23.32
CA GLN A 177 -13.84 -20.19 24.20
C GLN A 177 -15.30 -19.91 24.55
#